data_AF-A0ABD2LDX4-F1
#
_entry.id   AF-A0ABD2LDX4-F1
#
_cell.length_a   1.000
_cell.length_b   1.000
_cell.length_c   1.000
_cell.angle_alpha   90.00
_cell.angle_beta   90.00
_cell.angle_gamma   90.00
#
_symmetry.space_group_name_H-M   'P 1'
#
loop_
_entity.id
_entity.type
_entity.pdbx_description
1 polymer ?
#
loop_
_entity_poly.entity_id
_entity_poly.type
_entity_poly.pdbx_seq_one_letter_code
_entity_poly.pdbx_strand_id
1 'polypeptide(L)'
;MDAIKTVSESSTQKVCCYCKNPCSGAHQCWKCTKPCHAIAPCSFAHDAEEGFGSKVTCCVCWLDDDVDQSASAVISTEPISNQNDEALSQFITEQIVTEDNNNINDAAEWASQTKRKRRAYSIQEKVEILDFAKKSSIHAASRHFGIDRNTVRDWKKQEANLRKEAESSKRKRLEGGGRKVPNRNFEEAVFQWVSELRLKKVRVTRNMIAAQAIKLSADYEEMKILR
;
A
#
# COMPACT_ATOMS: atom_id res chain seq x y z
N MET A 1 -62.90 20.44 6.17
CA MET A 1 -62.07 19.29 6.56
C MET A 1 -61.06 19.13 5.45
N ASP A 2 -60.03 19.97 5.45
CA ASP A 2 -59.12 20.11 4.34
C ASP A 2 -57.81 19.36 4.64
N ALA A 3 -57.53 18.37 3.80
CA ALA A 3 -56.36 17.53 3.87
C ALA A 3 -55.13 18.31 3.37
N ILE A 4 -54.20 18.59 4.28
CA ILE A 4 -52.86 19.11 3.94
C ILE A 4 -52.09 17.95 3.29
N LYS A 5 -51.99 17.97 1.95
CA LYS A 5 -51.03 17.16 1.21
C LYS A 5 -49.64 17.77 1.36
N THR A 6 -48.78 17.12 2.12
CA THR A 6 -47.34 17.42 2.17
C THR A 6 -46.71 16.98 0.85
N VAL A 7 -46.18 17.95 0.11
CA VAL A 7 -45.39 17.71 -1.11
C VAL A 7 -44.02 17.21 -0.67
N SER A 8 -43.72 15.94 -0.94
CA SER A 8 -42.40 15.35 -0.73
C SER A 8 -41.43 15.92 -1.77
N GLU A 9 -40.50 16.77 -1.35
CA GLU A 9 -39.36 17.20 -2.18
C GLU A 9 -38.52 15.98 -2.58
N SER A 10 -38.52 15.65 -3.87
CA SER A 10 -37.70 14.59 -4.44
C SER A 10 -36.23 15.00 -4.41
N SER A 11 -35.56 14.73 -3.29
CA SER A 11 -34.12 14.91 -3.13
C SER A 11 -33.38 14.03 -4.15
N THR A 12 -32.77 14.65 -5.16
CA THR A 12 -31.95 13.94 -6.14
C THR A 12 -30.71 13.41 -5.44
N GLN A 13 -30.65 12.09 -5.28
CA GLN A 13 -29.55 11.41 -4.61
C GLN A 13 -28.23 11.67 -5.35
N LYS A 14 -27.30 12.39 -4.72
CA LYS A 14 -25.97 12.67 -5.29
C LYS A 14 -25.18 11.35 -5.40
N VAL A 15 -24.55 11.11 -6.56
CA VAL A 15 -23.76 9.89 -6.82
C VAL A 15 -22.28 10.19 -6.99
N CYS A 16 -21.42 9.32 -6.47
CA CYS A 16 -19.97 9.44 -6.57
C CYS A 16 -19.52 9.40 -8.04
N CYS A 17 -18.67 10.34 -8.44
CA CYS A 17 -18.21 10.46 -9.82
C CYS A 17 -17.37 9.25 -10.29
N TYR A 18 -16.73 8.53 -9.37
CA TYR A 18 -15.94 7.33 -9.66
C TYR A 18 -16.81 6.05 -9.61
N CYS A 19 -17.27 5.64 -8.43
CA CYS A 19 -17.95 4.35 -8.25
C CYS A 19 -19.46 4.35 -8.56
N LYS A 20 -20.05 5.51 -8.86
CA LYS A 20 -21.49 5.70 -9.17
C LYS A 20 -22.47 5.35 -8.04
N ASN A 21 -21.98 4.96 -6.86
CA ASN A 21 -22.81 4.74 -5.68
C ASN A 21 -23.26 6.07 -5.05
N PRO A 22 -24.39 6.08 -4.33
CA PRO A 22 -24.84 7.25 -3.56
C PRO A 22 -23.79 7.78 -2.60
N CYS A 23 -23.71 9.09 -2.47
CA CYS A 23 -22.81 9.76 -1.54
C CYS A 23 -23.51 10.95 -0.88
N SER A 24 -23.03 11.37 0.29
CA SER A 24 -23.54 12.54 1.00
C SER A 24 -23.35 13.85 0.21
N GLY A 25 -22.44 13.86 -0.76
CA GLY A 25 -22.01 15.08 -1.47
C GLY A 25 -21.24 16.06 -0.60
N ALA A 26 -20.81 15.66 0.60
CA ALA A 26 -20.00 16.48 1.50
C ALA A 26 -18.58 16.74 0.98
N HIS A 27 -18.08 15.87 0.09
CA HIS A 27 -16.78 16.01 -0.55
C HIS A 27 -16.94 16.11 -2.06
N GLN A 28 -16.20 17.06 -2.65
CA GLN A 28 -16.16 17.31 -4.08
C GLN A 28 -14.71 17.28 -4.55
N CYS A 29 -14.49 16.75 -5.76
CA CYS A 29 -13.17 16.79 -6.38
C CYS A 29 -12.74 18.25 -6.59
N TRP A 30 -11.54 18.63 -6.12
CA TRP A 30 -11.00 19.98 -6.31
C TRP A 30 -10.89 20.37 -7.79
N LYS A 31 -10.64 19.40 -8.68
CA LYS A 31 -10.49 19.66 -10.12
C LYS A 31 -11.81 19.75 -10.88
N CYS A 32 -12.68 18.75 -10.73
CA CYS A 32 -13.89 18.65 -11.54
C CYS A 32 -15.17 19.00 -10.80
N THR A 33 -15.09 19.36 -9.52
CA THR A 33 -16.18 19.73 -8.60
C THR A 33 -17.29 18.69 -8.42
N LYS A 34 -17.16 17.52 -9.06
CA LYS A 34 -18.13 16.42 -8.94
C LYS A 34 -18.06 15.78 -7.55
N PRO A 35 -19.21 15.34 -7.01
CA PRO A 35 -19.25 14.68 -5.71
C PRO A 35 -18.49 13.35 -5.75
N CYS A 36 -17.67 13.09 -4.72
CA CYS A 36 -16.91 11.84 -4.59
C CYS A 36 -16.81 11.40 -3.13
N HIS A 37 -16.51 10.12 -2.89
CA HIS A 37 -16.17 9.69 -1.53
C HIS A 37 -14.74 10.11 -1.19
N ALA A 38 -14.53 10.61 0.03
CA ALA A 38 -13.19 10.88 0.60
C ALA A 38 -12.51 9.59 1.09
N ILE A 39 -12.65 8.49 0.35
CA ILE A 39 -11.99 7.21 0.63
C ILE A 39 -11.41 6.63 -0.65
N ALA A 40 -10.26 5.95 -0.54
CA ALA A 40 -9.72 5.16 -1.62
C ALA A 40 -10.66 3.99 -1.95
N PRO A 41 -10.84 3.62 -3.24
CA PRO A 41 -10.18 4.15 -4.43
C PRO A 41 -10.92 5.34 -5.09
N CYS A 42 -11.94 5.91 -4.47
CA CYS A 42 -12.79 6.92 -5.13
C CYS A 42 -12.11 8.29 -5.25
N SER A 43 -11.26 8.64 -4.27
CA SER A 43 -10.47 9.87 -4.30
C SER A 43 -9.16 9.73 -3.51
N PHE A 44 -8.26 10.69 -3.74
CA PHE A 44 -7.00 10.87 -3.04
C PHE A 44 -7.03 12.19 -2.29
N ALA A 45 -6.71 12.18 -0.99
CA ALA A 45 -6.57 13.38 -0.19
C ALA A 45 -5.19 14.02 -0.44
N HIS A 46 -5.16 15.34 -0.60
CA HIS A 46 -3.92 16.09 -0.76
C HIS A 46 -3.23 16.40 0.57
N ASP A 47 -4.01 16.51 1.64
CA ASP A 47 -3.54 16.89 2.96
C ASP A 47 -3.69 15.73 3.97
N ALA A 48 -2.85 15.72 5.00
CA ALA A 48 -2.85 14.70 6.04
C ALA A 48 -4.05 14.77 7.01
N GLU A 49 -4.92 15.76 6.85
CA GLU A 49 -6.13 15.93 7.67
C GLU A 49 -7.28 15.09 7.10
N GLU A 50 -7.49 13.91 7.67
CA GLU A 50 -8.68 13.10 7.45
C GLU A 50 -9.87 13.75 8.19
N GLY A 51 -10.70 14.51 7.47
CA GLY A 51 -11.82 15.23 8.09
C GLY A 51 -12.80 15.89 7.12
N PHE A 52 -13.85 16.48 7.71
CA PHE A 52 -14.89 17.23 6.99
C PHE A 52 -14.26 18.48 6.36
N GLY A 53 -14.35 18.63 5.03
CA GLY A 53 -13.72 19.74 4.30
C GLY A 53 -12.33 19.46 3.70
N SER A 54 -11.81 18.24 3.84
CA SER A 54 -10.54 17.83 3.20
C SER A 54 -10.57 18.01 1.67
N LYS A 55 -9.49 18.57 1.11
CA LYS A 55 -9.31 18.71 -0.34
C LYS A 55 -8.98 17.34 -0.94
N VAL A 56 -9.86 16.84 -1.79
CA VAL A 56 -9.73 15.54 -2.45
C VAL A 56 -9.70 15.68 -3.97
N THR A 57 -8.96 14.81 -4.64
CA THR A 57 -9.01 14.65 -6.11
C THR A 57 -9.60 13.28 -6.44
N CYS A 58 -10.63 13.26 -7.28
CA CYS A 58 -11.24 11.99 -7.67
C CYS A 58 -10.28 11.17 -8.54
N CYS A 59 -10.44 9.85 -8.50
CA CYS A 59 -9.55 8.94 -9.22
C CYS A 59 -9.50 9.21 -10.74
N VAL A 60 -10.60 9.67 -11.33
CA VAL A 60 -10.65 10.04 -12.76
C VAL A 60 -9.66 11.19 -13.04
N CYS A 61 -9.79 12.31 -12.33
CA CYS A 61 -8.93 13.47 -12.52
C CYS A 61 -7.52 13.31 -11.98
N TRP A 62 -7.23 12.22 -11.25
CA TRP A 62 -5.87 11.85 -10.87
C TRP A 62 -5.17 11.13 -12.02
N LEU A 63 -5.86 10.23 -12.72
CA LEU A 63 -5.32 9.47 -13.84
C LEU A 63 -5.15 10.32 -15.11
N ASP A 64 -5.94 11.39 -15.26
CA ASP A 64 -5.83 12.32 -16.38
C ASP A 64 -4.59 13.25 -16.31
N ASP A 65 -3.86 13.30 -15.19
CA ASP A 65 -2.62 14.11 -15.06
C ASP A 65 -1.37 13.44 -15.66
N ASP A 66 -1.41 12.14 -15.96
CA ASP A 66 -0.23 11.37 -16.40
C ASP A 66 -0.06 11.34 -17.94
N VAL A 67 -0.79 12.17 -18.69
CA VAL A 67 -0.74 12.22 -20.16
C VAL A 67 -0.32 13.60 -20.64
N ASP A 68 0.89 14.04 -20.26
CA ASP A 68 1.63 15.05 -21.03
C ASP A 68 3.10 15.09 -20.58
N GLN A 69 3.89 14.12 -21.04
CA GLN A 69 5.31 14.34 -21.36
C GLN A 69 5.90 13.13 -22.11
N SER A 70 6.47 13.44 -23.28
CA SER A 70 7.34 12.63 -24.15
C SER A 70 6.71 11.83 -25.30
N ALA A 71 6.14 12.57 -26.26
CA ALA A 71 6.34 12.26 -27.68
C ALA A 71 7.56 13.04 -28.22
N SER A 72 8.50 12.31 -28.82
CA SER A 72 9.45 12.69 -29.89
C SER A 72 10.39 13.90 -29.73
N ALA A 73 11.69 13.64 -29.54
CA ALA A 73 12.76 14.28 -30.32
C ALA A 73 14.12 13.55 -30.17
N VAL A 74 14.79 13.38 -31.31
CA VAL A 74 16.12 12.79 -31.54
C VAL A 74 17.16 13.93 -31.66
N ILE A 75 18.47 13.59 -31.68
CA ILE A 75 19.70 14.40 -31.96
C ILE A 75 20.55 14.62 -30.68
N SER A 76 21.62 13.85 -30.42
CA SER A 76 23.02 13.87 -30.93
C SER A 76 23.97 14.89 -30.25
N THR A 77 24.89 14.34 -29.43
CA THR A 77 26.33 14.65 -29.21
C THR A 77 26.90 16.04 -29.51
N GLU A 78 27.38 16.76 -28.48
CA GLU A 78 28.82 17.04 -28.15
C GLU A 78 28.96 18.18 -27.11
N PRO A 79 30.09 18.25 -26.35
CA PRO A 79 30.22 19.06 -25.14
C PRO A 79 30.86 20.43 -25.40
N ILE A 80 30.40 21.49 -24.71
CA ILE A 80 31.06 22.80 -24.73
C ILE A 80 31.24 23.34 -23.30
N SER A 81 32.46 23.81 -23.07
CA SER A 81 33.13 24.28 -21.87
C SER A 81 32.55 25.52 -21.18
N ASN A 82 32.68 25.52 -19.85
CA ASN A 82 32.68 26.67 -18.93
C ASN A 82 33.34 27.93 -19.50
N GLN A 83 32.69 29.10 -19.36
CA GLN A 83 33.34 30.36 -18.93
C GLN A 83 32.31 31.30 -18.26
N ASN A 84 32.69 31.83 -17.08
CA ASN A 84 32.26 33.09 -16.46
C ASN A 84 31.25 33.01 -15.28
N ASP A 85 31.67 32.31 -14.22
CA ASP A 85 31.34 32.61 -12.82
C ASP A 85 32.28 33.70 -12.30
N GLU A 86 31.81 34.94 -12.10
CA GLU A 86 32.41 35.85 -11.08
C GLU A 86 31.67 37.18 -10.83
N ALA A 87 30.56 37.50 -11.51
CA ALA A 87 29.89 38.80 -11.35
C ALA A 87 28.57 38.76 -10.55
N LEU A 88 27.99 37.59 -10.27
CA LEU A 88 26.72 37.47 -9.55
C LEU A 88 26.87 37.19 -8.04
N SER A 89 28.08 36.82 -7.60
CA SER A 89 28.36 36.49 -6.20
C SER A 89 28.70 37.69 -5.32
N GLN A 90 28.88 38.89 -5.88
CA GLN A 90 29.22 40.09 -5.10
C GLN A 90 28.00 40.97 -4.80
N PHE A 91 26.86 40.78 -5.49
CA PHE A 91 25.67 41.61 -5.32
C PHE A 91 24.69 41.08 -4.25
N ILE A 92 24.75 39.78 -3.92
CA ILE A 92 23.85 39.16 -2.95
C ILE A 92 24.32 39.40 -1.50
N THR A 93 25.61 39.70 -1.31
CA THR A 93 26.26 39.67 0.01
C THR A 93 26.16 40.97 0.81
N GLU A 94 25.58 42.04 0.27
CA GLU A 94 25.58 43.36 0.92
C GLU A 94 24.22 43.82 1.48
N GLN A 95 23.14 43.02 1.34
CA GLN A 95 21.79 43.41 1.79
C GLN A 95 21.10 42.48 2.80
N ILE A 96 21.78 41.51 3.40
CA ILE A 96 21.19 40.67 4.46
C ILE A 96 22.02 40.79 5.73
N VAL A 97 21.86 41.91 6.43
CA VAL A 97 22.15 42.04 7.86
C VAL A 97 20.85 42.42 8.55
N THR A 98 20.01 41.42 8.81
CA THR A 98 19.07 41.44 9.93
C THR A 98 19.09 40.07 10.59
N GLU A 99 19.48 40.13 11.85
CA GLU A 99 19.53 39.13 12.91
C GLU A 99 18.40 38.08 12.88
N ASP A 100 18.81 36.81 13.01
CA ASP A 100 18.15 35.68 13.70
C ASP A 100 18.40 34.34 12.98
N ASN A 101 19.68 33.96 12.90
CA ASN A 101 20.15 32.67 12.37
C ASN A 101 20.18 31.59 13.46
N ASN A 102 19.03 31.02 13.81
CA ASN A 102 18.95 29.71 14.47
C ASN A 102 17.56 29.11 14.24
N ASN A 103 17.37 28.42 13.11
CA ASN A 103 16.65 27.14 13.00
C ASN A 103 16.23 26.86 11.54
N ILE A 104 17.15 26.33 10.73
CA ILE A 104 16.85 25.83 9.37
C ILE A 104 17.14 24.32 9.26
N ASN A 105 17.74 23.70 10.27
CA ASN A 105 18.10 22.28 10.24
C ASN A 105 17.03 21.34 10.82
N ASP A 106 16.07 21.82 11.62
CA ASP A 106 15.09 20.92 12.26
C ASP A 106 13.98 20.46 11.29
N ALA A 107 13.64 21.25 10.27
CA ALA A 107 12.55 20.94 9.35
C ALA A 107 12.90 19.80 8.36
N ALA A 108 14.16 19.75 7.90
CA ALA A 108 14.66 18.68 7.03
C ALA A 108 14.88 17.37 7.80
N GLU A 109 15.30 17.46 9.07
CA GLU A 109 15.53 16.30 9.94
C GLU A 109 14.21 15.68 10.44
N TRP A 110 13.17 16.49 10.66
CA TRP A 110 11.82 16.04 11.01
C TRP A 110 11.10 15.35 9.84
N ALA A 111 11.26 15.83 8.61
CA ALA A 111 10.72 15.18 7.40
C ALA A 111 11.48 13.89 7.03
N SER A 112 12.75 13.77 7.45
CA SER A 112 13.55 12.55 7.30
C SER A 112 13.26 11.48 8.37
N GLN A 113 12.25 11.67 9.22
CA GLN A 113 11.53 10.56 9.85
C GLN A 113 10.66 9.85 8.81
N THR A 114 11.33 9.35 7.77
CA THR A 114 10.77 8.47 6.76
C THR A 114 9.94 7.40 7.48
N LYS A 115 8.63 7.33 7.18
CA LYS A 115 7.73 6.30 7.73
C LYS A 115 8.47 4.98 7.73
N ARG A 116 8.75 4.42 8.93
CA ARG A 116 9.51 3.17 9.08
C ARG A 116 8.88 2.13 8.16
N LYS A 117 9.58 1.76 7.09
CA LYS A 117 9.10 0.77 6.13
C LYS A 117 8.86 -0.52 6.90
N ARG A 118 7.67 -1.12 6.76
CA ARG A 118 7.33 -2.38 7.43
C ARG A 118 8.28 -3.48 6.95
N ARG A 119 9.22 -3.89 7.80
CA ARG A 119 10.16 -4.99 7.54
C ARG A 119 9.49 -6.33 7.83
N ALA A 120 9.71 -7.30 6.93
CA ALA A 120 9.35 -8.69 7.17
C ALA A 120 10.54 -9.45 7.77
N TYR A 121 10.30 -10.18 8.86
CA TYR A 121 11.29 -10.99 9.57
C TYR A 121 11.06 -12.47 9.30
N SER A 122 12.13 -13.22 9.04
CA SER A 122 12.16 -14.67 9.00
C SER A 122 11.84 -15.28 10.37
N ILE A 123 11.43 -16.55 10.40
CA ILE A 123 11.20 -17.24 11.67
C ILE A 123 12.51 -17.35 12.48
N GLN A 124 13.63 -17.64 11.81
CA GLN A 124 14.95 -17.71 12.44
C GLN A 124 15.37 -16.38 13.08
N GLU A 125 15.25 -15.26 12.34
CA GLU A 125 15.53 -13.92 12.91
C GLU A 125 14.68 -13.66 14.15
N LYS A 126 13.38 -14.00 14.12
CA LYS A 126 12.51 -13.82 15.30
C LYS A 126 12.98 -14.63 16.50
N VAL A 127 13.43 -15.88 16.29
CA VAL A 127 13.95 -16.73 17.38
C VAL A 127 15.24 -16.16 17.95
N GLU A 128 16.17 -15.71 17.10
CA GLU A 128 17.41 -15.07 17.53
C GLU A 128 17.15 -13.82 18.39
N ILE A 129 16.21 -12.99 17.96
CA ILE A 129 15.80 -11.79 18.71
C ILE A 129 15.18 -12.17 20.06
N LEU A 130 14.39 -13.26 20.11
CA LEU A 130 13.82 -13.77 21.36
C LEU A 130 14.91 -14.33 22.29
N ASP A 131 15.92 -15.02 21.76
CA ASP A 131 17.06 -15.51 22.53
C ASP A 131 17.87 -14.36 23.14
N PHE A 132 18.09 -13.29 22.38
CA PHE A 132 18.71 -12.07 22.89
C PHE A 132 17.85 -11.40 23.97
N ALA A 133 16.53 -11.31 23.76
CA ALA A 133 15.60 -10.70 24.71
C ALA A 133 15.50 -11.49 26.03
N LYS A 134 15.69 -12.82 26.00
CA LYS A 134 15.77 -13.68 27.19
C LYS A 134 17.05 -13.45 28.00
N LYS A 135 18.19 -13.27 27.32
CA LYS A 135 19.49 -13.00 27.96
C LYS A 135 19.58 -11.59 28.54
N SER A 136 18.91 -10.63 27.91
CA SER A 136 18.91 -9.22 28.30
C SER A 136 17.52 -8.76 28.75
N SER A 137 16.80 -8.05 27.89
CA SER A 137 15.40 -7.67 28.08
C SER A 137 14.74 -7.34 26.75
N ILE A 138 13.40 -7.26 26.72
CA ILE A 138 12.65 -6.82 25.53
C ILE A 138 13.04 -5.38 25.13
N HIS A 139 13.31 -4.51 26.12
CA HIS A 139 13.73 -3.14 25.86
C HIS A 139 15.12 -3.10 25.20
N ALA A 140 16.07 -3.88 25.71
CA ALA A 140 17.39 -4.01 25.11
C ALA A 140 17.31 -4.57 23.68
N ALA A 141 16.52 -5.62 23.46
CA ALA A 141 16.30 -6.20 22.13
C ALA A 141 15.71 -5.19 21.14
N SER A 142 14.71 -4.41 21.57
CA SER A 142 14.09 -3.36 20.77
C SER A 142 15.11 -2.32 20.29
N ARG A 143 16.00 -1.86 21.19
CA ARG A 143 17.08 -0.92 20.85
C ARG A 143 18.13 -1.55 19.94
N HIS A 144 18.56 -2.76 20.26
CA HIS A 144 19.62 -3.47 19.53
C HIS A 144 19.22 -3.79 18.08
N PHE A 145 17.98 -4.25 17.87
CA PHE A 145 17.51 -4.67 16.54
C PHE A 145 16.66 -3.61 15.82
N GLY A 146 16.37 -2.47 16.46
CA GLY A 146 15.51 -1.42 15.89
C GLY A 146 14.05 -1.86 15.71
N ILE A 147 13.55 -2.75 16.57
CA ILE A 147 12.23 -3.37 16.47
C ILE A 147 11.33 -2.77 17.55
N ASP A 148 10.05 -2.57 17.24
CA ASP A 148 9.10 -2.12 18.25
C ASP A 148 8.91 -3.15 19.38
N ARG A 149 8.81 -2.68 20.63
CA ARG A 149 8.69 -3.54 21.81
C ARG A 149 7.43 -4.41 21.78
N ASN A 150 6.31 -3.91 21.25
CA ASN A 150 5.10 -4.71 21.13
C ASN A 150 5.29 -5.85 20.13
N THR A 151 6.03 -5.62 19.05
CA THR A 151 6.36 -6.68 18.07
C THR A 151 7.13 -7.82 18.75
N VAL A 152 8.17 -7.51 19.53
CA VAL A 152 8.95 -8.51 20.27
C VAL A 152 8.06 -9.22 21.31
N ARG A 153 7.20 -8.48 22.01
CA ARG A 153 6.24 -9.04 22.97
C ARG A 153 5.27 -10.01 22.32
N ASP A 154 4.76 -9.70 21.14
CA ASP A 154 3.83 -10.56 20.42
C ASP A 154 4.51 -11.84 19.89
N TRP A 155 5.76 -11.75 19.43
CA TRP A 155 6.54 -12.94 19.11
C TRP A 155 6.80 -13.81 20.33
N LYS A 156 7.06 -13.20 21.50
CA LYS A 156 7.24 -13.94 22.76
C LYS A 156 6.00 -14.77 23.12
N LYS A 157 4.78 -14.27 22.87
CA LYS A 157 3.54 -15.04 23.08
C LYS A 157 3.45 -16.28 22.19
N GLN A 158 4.03 -16.22 20.99
CA GLN A 158 4.01 -17.30 19.99
C GLN A 158 5.33 -18.09 19.95
N GLU A 159 6.17 -17.96 20.96
CA GLU A 159 7.55 -18.45 20.96
C GLU A 159 7.65 -19.97 20.71
N ALA A 160 6.81 -20.78 21.35
CA ALA A 160 6.82 -22.23 21.18
C ALA A 160 6.59 -22.63 19.71
N ASN A 161 5.66 -21.96 19.03
CA ASN A 161 5.37 -22.20 17.61
C ASN A 161 6.53 -21.72 16.72
N LEU A 162 7.12 -20.56 17.04
CA LEU A 162 8.27 -20.04 16.30
C LEU A 162 9.48 -20.98 16.39
N ARG A 163 9.76 -21.56 17.56
CA ARG A 163 10.88 -22.52 17.72
C ARG A 163 10.63 -23.81 16.96
N LYS A 164 9.44 -24.40 17.10
CA LYS A 164 9.06 -25.61 16.36
C LYS A 164 9.20 -25.43 14.84
N GLU A 165 8.83 -24.26 14.32
CA GLU A 165 8.90 -23.99 12.88
C GLU A 165 10.30 -23.56 12.41
N ALA A 166 11.12 -22.99 13.29
CA ALA A 166 12.51 -22.63 12.97
C ALA A 166 13.35 -23.86 12.60
N GLU A 167 13.05 -25.02 13.18
CA GLU A 167 13.72 -26.30 12.90
C GLU A 167 13.32 -26.88 11.53
N SER A 168 12.10 -26.59 11.07
CA SER A 168 11.50 -27.27 9.91
C SER A 168 11.46 -26.42 8.64
N SER A 169 11.60 -25.08 8.72
CA SER A 169 11.48 -24.24 7.53
C SER A 169 12.20 -22.90 7.58
N LYS A 170 12.65 -22.42 6.41
CA LYS A 170 13.20 -21.07 6.19
C LYS A 170 12.12 -20.01 5.89
N ARG A 171 10.87 -20.29 6.25
CA ARG A 171 9.72 -19.41 5.98
C ARG A 171 9.75 -18.15 6.83
N LYS A 172 9.04 -17.10 6.38
CA LYS A 172 8.89 -15.84 7.13
C LYS A 172 7.67 -15.80 8.03
N ARG A 173 6.65 -16.61 7.74
CA ARG A 173 5.38 -16.67 8.46
C ARG A 173 5.20 -18.06 9.03
N LEU A 174 4.57 -18.10 10.21
CA LEU A 174 4.14 -19.36 10.82
C LEU A 174 3.16 -20.09 9.90
N GLU A 175 3.08 -21.42 10.06
CA GLU A 175 2.13 -22.28 9.38
C GLU A 175 0.70 -21.80 9.61
N GLY A 176 -0.11 -21.78 8.55
CA GLY A 176 -1.44 -21.19 8.58
C GLY A 176 -1.48 -19.66 8.75
N GLY A 177 -0.35 -18.95 8.77
CA GLY A 177 -0.32 -17.50 8.72
C GLY A 177 -0.71 -16.96 7.34
N GLY A 178 -1.29 -15.75 7.29
CA GLY A 178 -1.67 -15.09 6.03
C GLY A 178 -3.12 -15.37 5.62
N ARG A 179 -3.41 -15.20 4.32
CA ARG A 179 -4.75 -15.38 3.76
C ARG A 179 -5.13 -16.87 3.81
N LYS A 180 -6.27 -17.18 4.42
CA LYS A 180 -6.82 -18.53 4.44
C LYS A 180 -7.37 -18.89 3.07
N VAL A 181 -7.09 -20.12 2.64
CA VAL A 181 -7.61 -20.69 1.41
C VAL A 181 -9.08 -21.10 1.62
N PRO A 182 -10.04 -20.61 0.81
CA PRO A 182 -11.46 -20.89 1.00
C PRO A 182 -11.82 -22.36 0.72
N ASN A 183 -11.25 -22.97 -0.32
CA ASN A 183 -11.45 -24.38 -0.64
C ASN A 183 -10.09 -25.07 -0.81
N ARG A 184 -9.62 -25.73 0.26
CA ARG A 184 -8.31 -26.38 0.27
C ARG A 184 -8.23 -27.53 -0.73
N ASN A 185 -9.31 -28.29 -0.90
CA ASN A 185 -9.32 -29.43 -1.82
C ASN A 185 -9.22 -28.98 -3.28
N PHE A 186 -9.91 -27.90 -3.62
CA PHE A 186 -9.83 -27.30 -4.95
C PHE A 186 -8.43 -26.76 -5.26
N GLU A 187 -7.85 -25.95 -4.36
CA GLU A 187 -6.49 -25.43 -4.55
C GLU A 187 -5.45 -26.56 -4.61
N GLU A 188 -5.61 -27.61 -3.79
CA GLU A 188 -4.73 -28.79 -3.82
C GLU A 188 -4.83 -29.51 -5.17
N ALA A 189 -6.03 -29.71 -5.72
CA ALA A 189 -6.22 -30.33 -7.03
C ALA A 189 -5.55 -29.52 -8.16
N VAL A 190 -5.72 -28.19 -8.14
CA VAL A 190 -5.03 -27.29 -9.10
C VAL A 190 -3.51 -27.38 -8.91
N PHE A 191 -3.03 -27.37 -7.66
CA PHE A 191 -1.61 -27.44 -7.32
C PHE A 191 -0.95 -28.74 -7.78
N GLN A 192 -1.60 -29.89 -7.56
CA GLN A 192 -1.10 -31.19 -8.01
C GLN A 192 -0.98 -31.24 -9.53
N TRP A 193 -2.02 -30.80 -10.25
CA TRP A 193 -1.98 -30.73 -11.71
C TRP A 193 -0.86 -29.82 -12.24
N VAL A 194 -0.64 -28.64 -11.64
CA VAL A 194 0.49 -27.76 -12.00
C VAL A 194 1.83 -28.45 -11.73
N SER A 195 1.95 -29.13 -10.58
CA SER A 195 3.18 -29.80 -10.16
C SER A 195 3.54 -30.94 -11.09
N GLU A 196 2.58 -31.76 -11.52
CA GLU A 196 2.77 -32.82 -12.50
C GLU A 196 3.25 -32.29 -13.86
N LEU A 197 2.66 -31.21 -14.36
CA LEU A 197 3.08 -30.61 -15.62
C LEU A 197 4.50 -30.03 -15.54
N ARG A 198 4.84 -29.39 -14.42
CA ARG A 198 6.19 -28.88 -14.17
C ARG A 198 7.21 -30.01 -14.03
N LEU A 199 6.83 -31.13 -13.40
CA LEU A 199 7.66 -32.33 -13.31
C LEU A 199 7.94 -32.91 -14.70
N LYS A 200 6.94 -32.91 -15.58
CA LYS A 200 7.06 -33.28 -17.00
C LYS A 200 7.78 -32.23 -17.85
N LYS A 201 8.33 -31.17 -17.25
CA LYS A 201 9.01 -30.04 -17.90
C LYS A 201 8.14 -29.31 -18.94
N VAL A 202 6.81 -29.39 -18.80
CA VAL A 202 5.87 -28.64 -19.63
C VAL A 202 5.71 -27.23 -19.07
N ARG A 203 5.76 -26.22 -19.94
CA ARG A 203 5.51 -24.82 -19.55
C ARG A 203 4.04 -24.66 -19.14
N VAL A 204 3.81 -24.35 -17.87
CA VAL A 204 2.46 -24.04 -17.35
C VAL A 204 2.23 -22.53 -17.38
N THR A 205 1.27 -22.08 -18.18
CA THR A 205 0.89 -20.66 -18.28
C THR A 205 -0.31 -20.32 -17.39
N ARG A 206 -0.50 -19.03 -17.10
CA ARG A 206 -1.65 -18.54 -16.32
C ARG A 206 -2.99 -18.95 -16.95
N ASN A 207 -3.11 -18.90 -18.27
CA ASN A 207 -4.35 -19.25 -18.98
C ASN A 207 -4.69 -20.74 -18.82
N MET A 208 -3.68 -21.60 -18.82
CA MET A 208 -3.88 -23.03 -18.57
C MET A 208 -4.35 -23.28 -17.14
N ILE A 209 -3.76 -22.59 -16.15
CA ILE A 209 -4.19 -22.69 -14.75
C ILE A 209 -5.64 -22.21 -14.61
N ALA A 210 -6.00 -21.07 -15.22
CA ALA A 210 -7.36 -20.55 -15.18
C ALA A 210 -8.36 -21.52 -15.84
N ALA A 211 -8.02 -22.07 -17.02
CA ALA A 211 -8.86 -23.05 -17.69
C ALA A 211 -9.05 -24.33 -16.86
N GLN A 212 -7.99 -24.83 -16.21
CA GLN A 212 -8.08 -25.99 -15.34
C GLN A 212 -8.92 -25.70 -14.09
N ALA A 213 -8.73 -24.53 -13.48
CA ALA A 213 -9.50 -24.08 -12.33
C ALA A 213 -11.00 -23.99 -12.66
N ILE A 214 -11.36 -23.47 -13.84
CA ILE A 214 -12.76 -23.42 -14.30
C ILE A 214 -13.33 -24.83 -14.44
N LYS A 215 -12.60 -25.75 -15.09
CA LYS A 215 -13.03 -27.15 -15.23
C LYS A 215 -13.29 -27.81 -13.87
N LEU A 216 -12.32 -27.72 -12.96
CA LEU A 216 -12.44 -28.27 -11.61
C LEU A 216 -13.58 -27.62 -10.80
N SER A 217 -13.89 -26.35 -11.06
CA SER A 217 -15.00 -25.66 -10.38
C SER A 217 -16.37 -26.14 -10.88
N ALA A 218 -16.49 -26.46 -12.18
CA ALA A 218 -17.71 -27.02 -12.75
C ALA A 218 -17.98 -28.42 -12.18
N ASP A 219 -16.95 -29.27 -12.16
CA ASP A 219 -17.03 -30.63 -11.59
C ASP A 219 -17.40 -30.59 -10.09
N TYR A 220 -16.92 -29.58 -9.35
CA TYR A 220 -17.24 -29.39 -7.93
C TYR A 220 -18.70 -28.96 -7.70
N GLU A 221 -19.23 -28.07 -8.53
CA GLU A 221 -20.63 -27.63 -8.40
C GLU A 221 -21.59 -28.77 -8.74
N GLU A 222 -21.26 -29.61 -9.72
CA GLU A 222 -22.02 -30.82 -10.06
C GLU A 222 -22.02 -31.85 -8.92
N MET A 223 -20.87 -32.09 -8.27
CA MET A 223 -20.75 -32.94 -7.08
C MET A 223 -21.49 -32.41 -5.85
N LYS A 224 -21.68 -31.09 -5.74
CA LYS A 224 -22.38 -30.44 -4.62
C LYS A 224 -23.89 -30.51 -4.78
N ILE A 225 -24.40 -30.54 -6.02
CA ILE A 225 -25.83 -30.71 -6.34
C ILE A 225 -26.29 -32.16 -6.06
N LEU A 226 -25.37 -33.12 -6.06
CA LEU A 226 -25.65 -34.55 -5.82
C LEU A 226 -25.60 -34.98 -4.34
N ARG A 227 -25.43 -34.05 -3.40
CA ARG A 227 -25.49 -34.30 -1.94
C ARG A 227 -26.67 -33.62 -1.30
#